data_AF-A0A950QI02-F1
#
_entry.id   AF-A0A950QI02-F1
#
_cell.length_a   1.000
_cell.length_b   1.000
_cell.length_c   1.000
_cell.angle_alpha   90.00
_cell.angle_beta   90.00
_cell.angle_gamma   90.00
#
_symmetry.space_group_name_H-M   'P 1'
#
loop_
_entity.id
_entity.type
_entity.pdbx_description
1 polymer ?
#
loop_
_entity_poly.entity_id
_entity_poly.type
_entity_poly.pdbx_seq_one_letter_code
_entity_poly.pdbx_strand_id
1 'polypeptide(L)'
;MRNKTAGVVVLLLFSVGLLMPQSTQENPRAQSSAATEKDMRADLERLHALLGQMQKNAAFVSQGDTPLKHEFELEIEMWQIVLNDMDKKIR
;
A
#
# COMPACT_ATOMS: atom_id res chain seq x y z
N MET A 1 23.12 -6.69 34.34
CA MET A 1 22.59 -7.79 35.17
C MET A 1 21.13 -8.01 34.77
N ARG A 2 20.77 -9.25 34.36
CA ARG A 2 19.43 -9.69 33.94
C ARG A 2 18.64 -10.14 35.16
N ASN A 3 17.44 -9.61 35.39
CA ASN A 3 16.48 -10.25 36.30
C ASN A 3 15.19 -10.58 35.54
N LYS A 4 14.87 -11.88 35.55
CA LYS A 4 13.66 -12.53 35.03
C LYS A 4 12.59 -12.57 36.13
N THR A 5 11.31 -12.67 35.75
CA THR A 5 10.21 -13.56 36.26
C THR A 5 8.86 -12.88 35.94
N ALA A 6 8.09 -13.40 34.98
CA ALA A 6 7.06 -14.44 35.14
C ALA A 6 5.77 -13.87 35.76
N GLY A 7 4.68 -13.92 34.99
CA GLY A 7 3.39 -13.34 35.35
C GLY A 7 2.58 -14.17 36.34
N VAL A 8 1.36 -13.71 36.62
CA VAL A 8 0.15 -14.49 36.88
C VAL A 8 -1.04 -13.50 36.89
N VAL A 9 -2.11 -13.94 36.25
CA VAL A 9 -3.43 -13.32 36.12
C VAL A 9 -4.10 -13.18 37.49
N VAL A 10 -4.71 -12.03 37.77
CA VAL A 10 -5.77 -11.89 38.78
C VAL A 10 -6.96 -11.21 38.12
N LEU A 11 -8.01 -12.00 37.91
CA LEU A 11 -9.31 -11.58 37.46
C LEU A 11 -10.19 -11.45 38.72
N LEU A 12 -10.61 -10.24 39.06
CA LEU A 12 -11.70 -10.04 40.02
C LEU A 12 -12.61 -8.89 39.58
N LEU A 13 -13.90 -9.17 39.79
CA LEU A 13 -15.09 -8.59 39.21
C LEU A 13 -15.57 -7.30 39.91
N PHE A 14 -16.62 -6.73 39.31
CA PHE A 14 -17.61 -5.76 39.82
C PHE A 14 -17.39 -4.28 39.50
N SER A 15 -18.23 -3.76 38.59
CA SER A 15 -19.09 -2.59 38.84
C SER A 15 -20.11 -2.47 37.70
N VAL A 16 -21.34 -2.92 37.94
CA VAL A 16 -22.52 -2.43 37.21
C VAL A 16 -22.82 -1.04 37.76
N GLY A 17 -22.82 -0.02 36.92
CA GLY A 17 -23.16 1.34 37.34
C GLY A 17 -23.06 2.39 36.24
N LEU A 18 -24.20 2.58 35.55
CA LEU A 18 -24.75 3.85 35.05
C LEU A 18 -23.98 4.74 34.06
N LEU A 19 -24.76 5.18 33.06
CA LEU A 19 -24.59 6.35 32.20
C LEU A 19 -23.59 6.19 31.04
N MET A 20 -24.07 5.62 29.93
CA MET A 20 -23.45 5.86 28.62
C MET A 20 -23.72 7.31 28.22
N PRO A 21 -22.70 8.17 28.02
CA PRO A 21 -22.85 9.23 27.05
C PRO A 21 -22.86 8.55 25.68
N GLN A 22 -23.86 8.81 24.85
CA GLN A 22 -23.77 8.49 23.44
C GLN A 22 -22.61 9.29 22.86
N SER A 23 -21.43 8.66 22.78
CA SER A 23 -20.40 9.13 21.88
C SER A 23 -20.99 9.01 20.49
N THR A 24 -21.32 10.15 19.89
CA THR A 24 -21.59 10.30 18.47
C THR A 24 -20.59 9.43 17.72
N GLN A 25 -21.08 8.34 17.16
CA GLN A 25 -20.25 7.36 16.47
C GLN A 25 -19.88 7.99 15.13
N GLU A 26 -18.86 8.87 15.13
CA GLU A 26 -18.17 9.25 13.91
C GLU A 26 -17.67 7.97 13.28
N ASN A 27 -18.25 7.62 12.13
CA ASN A 27 -17.98 6.38 11.41
C ASN A 27 -16.49 6.32 11.02
N PRO A 28 -15.64 5.53 11.71
CA PRO A 28 -14.19 5.54 11.47
C PRO A 28 -13.81 4.99 10.10
N ARG A 29 -14.74 4.35 9.39
CA ARG A 29 -14.51 3.79 8.04
C ARG A 29 -14.32 4.88 6.98
N ALA A 30 -14.98 6.03 7.10
CA ALA A 30 -14.94 7.05 6.06
C ALA A 30 -13.60 7.81 6.00
N GLN A 31 -12.96 8.05 7.16
CA GLN A 31 -11.61 8.63 7.21
C GLN A 31 -10.52 7.63 6.81
N SER A 32 -10.70 6.34 7.14
CA SER A 32 -9.75 5.29 6.77
C SER A 32 -9.74 5.02 5.26
N SER A 33 -10.89 5.03 4.58
CA SER A 33 -10.95 4.75 3.14
C SER A 33 -10.35 5.88 2.29
N ALA A 34 -10.64 7.14 2.62
CA ALA A 34 -10.12 8.29 1.88
C ALA A 34 -8.61 8.47 2.04
N ALA A 35 -8.06 8.19 3.23
CA ALA A 35 -6.61 8.16 3.45
C ALA A 35 -5.94 7.04 2.62
N THR A 36 -6.56 5.85 2.59
CA THR A 36 -6.07 4.72 1.80
C THR A 36 -6.09 5.02 0.29
N GLU A 37 -7.14 5.65 -0.23
CA GLU A 37 -7.22 6.04 -1.64
C GLU A 37 -6.16 7.09 -2.01
N LYS A 38 -5.92 8.07 -1.13
CA LYS A 38 -4.88 9.09 -1.35
C LYS A 38 -3.49 8.47 -1.38
N ASP A 39 -3.20 7.55 -0.48
CA ASP A 39 -1.92 6.84 -0.43
C ASP A 39 -1.73 5.98 -1.69
N MET A 40 -2.77 5.29 -2.14
CA MET A 40 -2.72 4.52 -3.39
C MET A 40 -2.50 5.40 -4.63
N ARG A 41 -3.05 6.63 -4.68
CA ARG A 41 -2.76 7.60 -5.76
C ARG A 41 -1.28 7.99 -5.76
N ALA A 42 -0.72 8.30 -4.59
CA ALA A 42 0.69 8.68 -4.48
C ALA A 42 1.63 7.55 -4.89
N ASP A 43 1.30 6.31 -4.53
CA ASP A 43 2.09 5.15 -4.95
C ASP A 43 1.97 4.90 -6.46
N LEU A 44 0.79 5.09 -7.05
CA LEU A 44 0.62 5.02 -8.51
C LEU A 44 1.47 6.05 -9.25
N GLU A 45 1.53 7.29 -8.77
CA GLU A 45 2.39 8.33 -9.36
C GLU A 45 3.86 7.92 -9.35
N ARG A 46 4.34 7.33 -8.25
CA ARG A 46 5.72 6.82 -8.14
C ARG A 46 5.98 5.67 -9.09
N LEU A 47 5.05 4.73 -9.20
CA LEU A 47 5.18 3.57 -10.08
C LEU A 47 5.20 3.97 -11.56
N HIS A 48 4.36 4.94 -11.95
CA HIS A 48 4.42 5.53 -13.30
C HIS A 48 5.76 6.20 -13.59
N ALA A 49 6.33 6.92 -12.61
CA ALA A 49 7.65 7.53 -12.76
C ALA A 49 8.76 6.47 -12.94
N LEU A 50 8.71 5.37 -12.17
CA LEU A 50 9.65 4.26 -12.29
C LEU A 50 9.54 3.57 -13.66
N LEU A 51 8.32 3.31 -14.11
CA LEU A 51 8.07 2.69 -15.42
C LEU A 51 8.59 3.58 -16.56
N GLY A 52 8.41 4.89 -16.46
CA GLY A 52 9.01 5.85 -17.39
C GLY A 52 10.55 5.83 -17.37
N GLN A 53 11.17 5.55 -16.22
CA GLN A 53 12.61 5.37 -16.15
C GLN A 53 13.07 4.04 -16.79
N MET A 54 12.31 2.96 -16.61
CA MET A 54 12.58 1.67 -17.28
C MET A 54 12.54 1.83 -18.80
N GLN A 55 11.55 2.55 -19.34
CA GLN A 55 11.45 2.86 -20.77
C GLN A 55 12.66 3.62 -21.29
N LYS A 56 13.12 4.64 -20.56
CA LYS A 56 14.34 5.38 -20.93
C LYS A 56 15.56 4.47 -20.88
N ASN A 57 15.69 3.65 -19.85
CA ASN A 57 16.81 2.73 -19.68
C ASN A 57 16.85 1.68 -20.80
N ALA A 58 15.70 1.14 -21.21
CA ALA A 58 15.61 0.15 -22.29
C ALA A 58 16.19 0.67 -23.61
N ALA A 59 16.07 1.98 -23.89
CA ALA A 59 16.68 2.61 -25.06
C ALA A 59 18.23 2.59 -25.05
N PHE A 60 18.86 2.37 -23.90
CA PHE A 60 20.33 2.33 -23.74
C PHE A 60 20.90 0.92 -23.58
N VAL A 61 20.06 -0.11 -23.41
CA VAL A 61 20.52 -1.48 -23.09
C VAL A 61 21.30 -2.11 -24.25
N SER A 62 20.96 -1.81 -25.51
CA SER A 62 21.73 -2.27 -26.67
C SER A 62 21.41 -1.49 -27.93
N GLN A 63 22.36 -1.49 -28.88
CA GLN A 63 22.10 -1.04 -30.26
C GLN A 63 21.48 -2.21 -31.04
N GLY A 64 20.21 -2.05 -31.44
CA GLY A 64 19.46 -3.07 -32.17
C GLY A 64 18.63 -4.00 -31.28
N ASP A 65 17.97 -4.97 -31.91
CA ASP A 65 17.07 -5.90 -31.21
C ASP A 65 17.87 -7.07 -30.65
N THR A 66 18.06 -7.02 -29.34
CA THR A 66 18.72 -8.09 -28.58
C THR A 66 17.71 -8.78 -27.67
N PRO A 67 17.93 -10.06 -27.32
CA PRO A 67 17.05 -10.77 -26.39
C PRO A 67 16.84 -10.01 -25.06
N LEU A 68 17.91 -9.41 -24.52
CA LEU A 68 17.83 -8.64 -23.28
C LEU A 68 16.98 -7.38 -23.41
N LYS A 69 17.11 -6.64 -24.52
CA LYS A 69 16.26 -5.47 -24.79
C LYS A 69 14.79 -5.88 -24.91
N HIS A 70 14.53 -7.00 -25.59
CA HIS A 70 13.17 -7.53 -25.73
C HIS A 70 12.56 -7.93 -24.39
N GLU A 71 13.34 -8.52 -23.49
CA GLU A 71 12.88 -8.84 -22.13
C GLU A 71 12.47 -7.59 -21.35
N PHE A 72 13.25 -6.50 -21.41
CA PHE A 72 12.85 -5.23 -20.82
C PHE A 72 11.56 -4.66 -21.43
N GLU A 73 11.38 -4.77 -22.75
CA GLU A 73 10.15 -4.33 -23.43
C GLU A 73 8.93 -5.11 -22.92
N LEU A 74 9.04 -6.44 -22.78
CA LEU A 74 7.98 -7.28 -22.22
C LEU A 74 7.64 -6.93 -20.77
N GLU A 75 8.65 -6.69 -19.93
CA GLU A 75 8.42 -6.27 -18.54
C GLU A 75 7.71 -4.90 -18.48
N ILE A 76 8.13 -3.94 -19.31
CA ILE A 76 7.48 -2.63 -19.41
C ILE A 76 6.00 -2.80 -19.79
N GLU A 77 5.70 -3.62 -20.79
CA GLU A 77 4.31 -3.89 -21.22
C GLU A 77 3.48 -4.52 -20.09
N MET A 78 4.04 -5.50 -19.38
CA MET A 78 3.37 -6.13 -18.23
C MET A 78 3.03 -5.09 -17.15
N TRP A 79 3.99 -4.25 -16.77
CA TRP A 79 3.78 -3.23 -15.75
C TRP A 79 2.77 -2.17 -16.19
N GLN A 80 2.76 -1.78 -17.48
CA GLN A 80 1.73 -0.89 -18.02
C GLN A 80 0.31 -1.47 -17.82
N ILE A 81 0.12 -2.76 -18.06
CA ILE A 81 -1.19 -3.42 -17.86
C ILE A 81 -1.61 -3.34 -16.39
N VAL A 82 -0.69 -3.66 -15.47
CA VAL A 82 -0.96 -3.61 -14.02
C VAL A 82 -1.32 -2.20 -13.56
N LEU A 83 -0.54 -1.19 -13.95
CA LEU A 83 -0.79 0.20 -13.56
C LEU A 83 -2.09 0.73 -14.16
N ASN A 84 -2.42 0.40 -15.40
CA ASN A 84 -3.69 0.79 -16.02
C ASN A 84 -4.91 0.21 -15.27
N ASP A 85 -4.81 -1.02 -14.77
CA ASP A 85 -5.89 -1.63 -13.98
C ASP A 85 -5.99 -1.03 -12.57
N MET A 86 -4.86 -0.64 -11.98
CA MET A 86 -4.86 0.11 -10.72
C MET A 86 -5.45 1.52 -10.89
N ASP A 87 -5.11 2.23 -11.98
CA ASP A 87 -5.68 3.54 -12.32
C ASP A 87 -7.20 3.48 -12.44
N LYS A 88 -7.74 2.43 -13.09
CA LYS A 88 -9.21 2.24 -13.20
C LYS A 88 -9.89 2.05 -11.85
N LYS A 89 -9.23 1.45 -10.86
CA LYS A 89 -9.80 1.19 -9.52
C LYS A 89 -9.88 2.43 -8.64
N ILE A 90 -9.09 3.46 -8.95
CA ILE A 90 -8.95 4.68 -8.13
C ILE A 90 -9.66 5.88 -8.79
N ARG A 91 -10.08 5.76 -10.05
CA ARG A 91 -10.94 6.76 -10.73
C ARG A 91 -12.39 6.61 -10.29
#